data_AF-A0A2P0QLP6-F1
#
_entry.id   AF-A0A2P0QLP6-F1
#
_cell.length_a   1.000
_cell.length_b   1.000
_cell.length_c   1.000
_cell.angle_alpha   90.00
_cell.angle_beta   90.00
_cell.angle_gamma   90.00
#
_symmetry.space_group_name_H-M   'P 1'
#
loop_
_entity.id
_entity.type
_entity.pdbx_description
1 polymer ?
#
loop_
_entity_poly.entity_id
_entity_poly.type
_entity_poly.pdbx_seq_one_letter_code
_entity_poly.pdbx_strand_id
1 'polypeptide(L)'
;LALNWDKWSVIKRPLVILAPIVAVILGAVIGLILGYLSNDVLNMKIPAMVQALTEMAVVGALTLMGLAVMITGSFTFAGLTTGTVKILGFISVPSYQVSFIGGGLTAVAFLLGAIAIQHPFNACLGPGWKQDRMLMLSAECGFLSMIAAAVMSFAMVNAISALISLIVALICWGYTYYQYILLSKRDAFAWLDTKPIPDMEGH
;
A
#
# COMPACT_ATOMS: atom_id res chain seq x y z
N LEU A 1 26.52 13.92 35.12
CA LEU A 1 25.20 13.24 35.13
C LEU A 1 25.09 12.41 33.85
N ALA A 2 25.43 11.13 33.91
CA ALA A 2 25.18 10.21 32.81
C ALA A 2 23.66 9.93 32.77
N LEU A 3 22.96 10.57 31.83
CA LEU A 3 21.56 10.26 31.55
C LEU A 3 21.50 8.79 31.11
N ASN A 4 20.85 7.95 31.91
CA ASN A 4 20.59 6.55 31.63
C ASN A 4 19.68 6.41 30.40
N TRP A 5 20.27 6.36 29.20
CA TRP A 5 19.59 6.10 27.93
C TRP A 5 18.93 4.71 27.86
N ASP A 6 19.30 3.79 28.75
CA ASP A 6 18.74 2.45 28.83
C ASP A 6 17.29 2.41 29.34
N LYS A 7 16.86 3.38 30.15
CA LYS A 7 15.48 3.44 30.68
C LYS A 7 14.43 3.74 29.60
N TRP A 8 14.84 4.31 28.47
CA TRP A 8 13.96 4.60 27.33
C TRP A 8 13.81 3.41 26.37
N SER A 9 14.60 2.33 26.52
CA SER A 9 14.49 1.13 25.68
C SER A 9 13.14 0.40 25.86
N VAL A 10 12.56 0.48 27.07
CA VAL A 10 11.25 -0.11 27.41
C VAL A 10 10.10 0.69 26.79
N ILE A 11 10.28 2.00 26.56
CA ILE A 11 9.30 2.88 25.89
C ILE A 11 9.39 2.77 24.35
N LYS A 12 10.57 2.43 23.80
CA LYS A 12 10.76 2.22 22.35
C LYS A 12 10.00 1.01 21.80
N ARG A 13 9.82 -0.05 22.59
CA ARG A 13 9.10 -1.28 22.19
C ARG A 13 7.58 -1.09 21.96
N PRO A 14 6.81 -0.44 22.85
CA PRO A 14 5.38 -0.20 22.61
C PRO A 14 5.11 0.78 21.46
N LEU A 15 6.01 1.74 21.20
CA LEU A 15 5.87 2.70 20.08
C LEU A 15 5.87 2.03 18.70
N VAL A 16 6.62 0.93 18.52
CA VAL A 16 6.63 0.17 17.26
C VAL A 16 5.30 -0.54 17.02
N ILE A 17 4.64 -1.01 18.10
CA ILE A 17 3.34 -1.69 18.03
C ILE A 17 2.20 -0.66 17.83
N LEU A 18 2.37 0.56 18.33
CA LEU A 18 1.39 1.66 18.19
C LEU A 18 1.41 2.33 16.81
N ALA A 19 2.48 2.19 16.01
CA ALA A 19 2.63 2.89 14.74
C ALA A 19 1.47 2.66 13.75
N PRO A 20 0.98 1.41 13.52
CA PRO A 20 -0.17 1.18 12.64
C PRO A 20 -1.47 1.82 13.15
N ILE A 21 -1.69 1.82 14.47
CA ILE A 21 -2.88 2.41 15.09
C ILE A 21 -2.88 3.93 14.87
N VAL A 22 -1.72 4.57 15.08
CA VAL A 22 -1.56 6.01 14.86
C VAL A 22 -1.79 6.37 13.39
N ALA A 23 -1.31 5.55 12.46
CA ALA A 23 -1.55 5.79 11.03
C ALA A 23 -3.02 5.66 10.63
N VAL A 24 -3.77 4.72 11.22
CA VAL A 24 -5.22 4.60 11.00
C VAL A 24 -5.94 5.84 11.53
N ILE A 25 -5.62 6.29 12.75
CA ILE A 25 -6.28 7.46 13.35
C ILE A 25 -5.98 8.72 12.53
N LEU A 26 -4.71 8.97 12.20
CA LEU A 26 -4.34 10.14 11.41
C LEU A 26 -4.91 10.08 9.98
N GLY A 27 -4.90 8.91 9.35
CA GLY A 27 -5.51 8.69 8.04
C GLY A 27 -7.00 8.98 8.05
N ALA A 28 -7.72 8.52 9.08
CA ALA A 28 -9.16 8.76 9.22
C ALA A 28 -9.48 10.25 9.43
N VAL A 29 -8.70 10.96 10.27
CA VAL A 29 -8.90 12.40 10.51
C VAL A 29 -8.66 13.20 9.23
N ILE A 30 -7.57 12.94 8.52
CA ILE A 30 -7.24 13.64 7.27
C ILE A 30 -8.28 13.31 6.20
N GLY A 31 -8.64 12.04 6.05
CA GLY A 31 -9.65 11.60 5.09
C GLY A 31 -11.02 12.21 5.35
N LEU A 32 -11.43 12.36 6.61
CA LEU A 32 -12.67 13.02 6.99
C LEU A 32 -12.64 14.51 6.60
N ILE A 33 -11.55 15.23 6.89
CA ILE A 33 -11.39 16.64 6.51
C ILE A 33 -11.48 16.81 4.98
N LEU A 34 -10.77 15.96 4.22
CA LEU A 34 -10.79 15.98 2.75
C LEU A 34 -12.17 15.58 2.20
N GLY A 35 -12.85 14.67 2.87
CA GLY A 35 -14.21 14.25 2.55
C GLY A 35 -15.21 15.39 2.64
N TYR A 36 -15.22 16.12 3.76
CA TYR A 36 -16.06 17.30 3.94
C TYR A 36 -15.73 18.40 2.94
N LEU A 37 -14.43 18.66 2.70
CA LEU A 37 -14.01 19.64 1.69
C LEU A 37 -14.55 19.27 0.29
N SER A 38 -14.46 18.00 -0.09
CA SER A 38 -14.91 17.53 -1.41
C SER A 38 -16.43 17.59 -1.56
N ASN A 39 -17.17 17.24 -0.52
CA ASN A 39 -18.63 17.21 -0.59
C ASN A 39 -19.25 18.63 -0.51
N ASP A 40 -18.78 19.46 0.42
CA ASP A 40 -19.44 20.72 0.76
C ASP A 40 -18.80 21.94 0.08
N VAL A 41 -17.48 21.92 -0.15
CA VAL A 41 -16.78 23.03 -0.81
C VAL A 41 -16.72 22.83 -2.32
N LEU A 42 -16.38 21.62 -2.78
CA LEU A 42 -16.31 21.30 -4.21
C LEU A 42 -17.66 20.88 -4.81
N ASN A 43 -18.73 20.83 -4.00
CA ASN A 43 -20.11 20.60 -4.44
C ASN A 43 -20.31 19.33 -5.29
N MET A 44 -19.50 18.28 -5.08
CA MET A 44 -19.69 17.02 -5.80
C MET A 44 -20.98 16.29 -5.38
N LYS A 45 -21.52 16.58 -4.17
CA LYS A 45 -22.83 16.13 -3.65
C LYS A 45 -23.14 14.64 -3.87
N ILE A 46 -22.14 13.78 -3.71
CA ILE A 46 -22.33 12.33 -3.82
C ILE A 46 -22.63 11.78 -2.43
N PRO A 47 -23.81 11.14 -2.22
CA PRO A 47 -24.10 10.47 -0.95
C PRO A 47 -23.06 9.37 -0.72
N ALA A 48 -22.42 9.38 0.45
CA ALA A 48 -21.27 8.55 0.87
C ALA A 48 -19.85 9.00 0.45
N MET A 49 -19.66 10.19 -0.14
CA MET A 49 -18.32 10.71 -0.48
C MET A 49 -17.38 10.82 0.72
N VAL A 50 -17.86 11.35 1.84
CA VAL A 50 -17.03 11.55 3.05
C VAL A 50 -16.55 10.21 3.61
N GLN A 51 -17.41 9.20 3.65
CA GLN A 51 -17.05 7.86 4.11
C GLN A 51 -16.04 7.21 3.16
N ALA A 52 -16.30 7.22 1.86
CA ALA A 52 -15.41 6.62 0.87
C ALA A 52 -14.00 7.26 0.90
N LEU A 53 -13.90 8.59 0.99
CA LEU A 53 -12.60 9.27 1.08
C LEU A 53 -11.89 8.99 2.42
N THR A 54 -12.63 8.85 3.52
CA THR A 54 -12.07 8.48 4.82
C THR A 54 -11.50 7.07 4.82
N GLU A 55 -12.26 6.09 4.31
CA GLU A 55 -11.81 4.70 4.22
C GLU A 55 -10.60 4.57 3.29
N MET A 56 -10.62 5.25 2.14
CA MET A 56 -9.52 5.22 1.18
C MET A 56 -8.25 5.91 1.71
N ALA A 57 -8.38 6.96 2.52
CA ALA A 57 -7.23 7.59 3.19
C ALA A 57 -6.59 6.65 4.23
N VAL A 58 -7.39 5.91 4.99
CA VAL A 58 -6.90 4.89 5.94
C VAL A 58 -6.18 3.77 5.20
N VAL A 59 -6.77 3.25 4.12
CA VAL A 59 -6.15 2.20 3.28
C VAL A 59 -4.85 2.71 2.64
N GLY A 60 -4.81 3.96 2.19
CA GLY A 60 -3.61 4.60 1.67
C GLY A 60 -2.48 4.68 2.72
N ALA A 61 -2.81 5.10 3.94
CA ALA A 61 -1.84 5.19 5.03
C ALA A 61 -1.27 3.80 5.42
N LEU A 62 -2.12 2.78 5.50
CA LEU A 62 -1.72 1.41 5.79
C LEU A 62 -0.86 0.81 4.66
N THR A 63 -1.22 1.06 3.40
CA THR A 63 -0.45 0.59 2.24
C THR A 63 0.95 1.18 2.23
N LEU A 64 1.07 2.50 2.44
CA LEU A 64 2.36 3.18 2.44
C LEU A 64 3.25 2.72 3.61
N MET A 65 2.65 2.50 4.78
CA MET A 65 3.34 1.92 5.93
C MET A 65 3.80 0.47 5.67
N GLY A 66 2.94 -0.36 5.07
CA GLY A 66 3.27 -1.74 4.71
C GLY A 66 4.43 -1.83 3.72
N LEU A 67 4.43 -0.99 2.68
CA LEU A 67 5.52 -0.90 1.71
C LEU A 67 6.81 -0.38 2.35
N ALA A 68 6.73 0.65 3.21
CA ALA A 68 7.89 1.18 3.92
C ALA A 68 8.55 0.12 4.81
N VAL A 69 7.76 -0.68 5.51
CA VAL A 69 8.26 -1.74 6.40
C VAL A 69 8.81 -2.91 5.61
N MET A 70 8.19 -3.26 4.50
CA MET A 70 8.73 -4.31 3.64
C MET A 70 10.09 -3.91 3.04
N ILE A 71 10.25 -2.64 2.67
CA ILE A 71 11.51 -2.13 2.12
C ILE A 71 12.58 -1.98 3.21
N THR A 72 12.25 -1.47 4.39
CA THR A 72 13.25 -1.08 5.41
C THR A 72 13.36 -2.05 6.60
N GLY A 73 12.38 -2.91 6.81
CA GLY A 73 12.26 -3.78 7.98
C GLY A 73 11.92 -3.05 9.29
N SER A 74 11.58 -1.76 9.26
CA SER A 74 11.34 -0.95 10.47
C SER A 74 10.20 0.05 10.32
N PHE A 75 9.58 0.41 11.44
CA PHE A 75 8.61 1.51 11.57
C PHE A 75 9.22 2.76 12.22
N THR A 76 10.48 2.67 12.66
CA THR A 76 11.10 3.75 13.43
C THR A 76 11.67 4.82 12.52
N PHE A 77 11.62 6.08 12.95
CA PHE A 77 12.20 7.20 12.20
C PHE A 77 13.68 6.94 11.84
N ALA A 78 14.46 6.40 12.79
CA ALA A 78 15.85 6.03 12.55
C ALA A 78 16.02 4.98 11.44
N GLY A 79 15.12 3.99 11.35
CA GLY A 79 15.13 2.97 10.29
C GLY A 79 14.69 3.53 8.92
N LEU A 80 13.94 4.62 8.89
CA LEU A 80 13.48 5.27 7.66
C LEU A 80 14.49 6.32 7.14
N THR A 81 15.26 6.96 8.02
CA THR A 81 16.24 8.01 7.66
C THR A 81 17.66 7.49 7.51
N THR A 82 17.98 6.32 8.05
CA THR A 82 19.35 5.79 8.06
C THR A 82 19.40 4.43 7.38
N GLY A 83 20.14 4.33 6.28
CA GLY A 83 20.53 3.04 5.73
C GLY A 83 22.00 2.75 5.98
N THR A 84 22.48 1.66 5.40
CA THR A 84 23.85 1.16 5.60
C THR A 84 24.54 0.97 4.27
N VAL A 85 25.76 1.49 4.13
CA VAL A 85 26.63 1.22 2.99
C VAL A 85 27.79 0.36 3.47
N LYS A 86 28.05 -0.74 2.76
CA LYS A 86 29.21 -1.60 3.04
C LYS A 86 30.41 -1.11 2.23
N ILE A 87 31.44 -0.63 2.92
CA ILE A 87 32.74 -0.33 2.34
C ILE A 87 33.56 -1.62 2.34
N LEU A 88 34.08 -2.01 1.17
CA LEU A 88 34.88 -3.23 0.98
C LEU A 88 34.18 -4.53 1.41
N GLY A 89 32.85 -4.57 1.48
CA GLY A 89 32.06 -5.77 1.82
C GLY A 89 31.98 -6.13 3.31
N PHE A 90 32.84 -5.55 4.16
CA PHE A 90 32.97 -5.93 5.58
C PHE A 90 32.70 -4.79 6.56
N ILE A 91 32.84 -3.51 6.15
CA ILE A 91 32.66 -2.36 7.04
C ILE A 91 31.33 -1.68 6.73
N SER A 92 30.37 -1.79 7.65
CA SER A 92 29.06 -1.16 7.55
C SER A 92 29.10 0.26 8.13
N VAL A 93 28.85 1.28 7.30
CA VAL A 93 28.80 2.69 7.71
C VAL A 93 27.38 3.24 7.49
N PRO A 94 26.80 3.99 8.46
CA PRO A 94 25.48 4.59 8.27
C PRO A 94 25.51 5.65 7.15
N SER A 95 24.54 5.59 6.25
CA SER A 95 24.33 6.56 5.18
C SER A 95 22.90 7.06 5.18
N TYR A 96 22.74 8.39 5.17
CA TYR A 96 21.43 9.04 5.12
C TYR A 96 20.89 9.17 3.68
N GLN A 97 21.79 9.14 2.68
CA GLN A 97 21.41 9.18 1.26
C GLN A 97 20.83 7.85 0.78
N VAL A 98 21.33 6.73 1.29
CA VAL A 98 20.83 5.39 0.97
C VAL A 98 19.77 5.00 2.00
N SER A 99 18.71 5.79 2.14
CA SER A 99 17.62 5.56 3.09
C SER A 99 16.25 5.65 2.41
N PHE A 100 15.17 5.26 3.11
CA PHE A 100 13.83 5.31 2.54
C PHE A 100 13.37 6.73 2.23
N ILE A 101 13.72 7.69 3.08
CA ILE A 101 13.40 9.10 2.89
C ILE A 101 14.45 9.77 2.00
N GLY A 102 15.74 9.61 2.31
CA GLY A 102 16.83 10.29 1.60
C GLY A 102 17.11 9.74 0.21
N GLY A 103 16.79 8.48 -0.05
CA GLY A 103 16.96 7.82 -1.36
C GLY A 103 15.75 7.95 -2.28
N GLY A 104 14.72 8.72 -1.90
CA GLY A 104 13.52 8.93 -2.73
C GLY A 104 12.57 7.73 -2.82
N LEU A 105 12.80 6.65 -2.05
CA LEU A 105 11.96 5.46 -2.06
C LEU A 105 10.53 5.75 -1.56
N THR A 106 10.35 6.81 -0.77
CA THR A 106 9.03 7.28 -0.36
C THR A 106 8.14 7.63 -1.56
N ALA A 107 8.69 8.29 -2.59
CA ALA A 107 7.92 8.65 -3.79
C ALA A 107 7.51 7.41 -4.59
N VAL A 108 8.41 6.42 -4.68
CA VAL A 108 8.13 5.14 -5.35
C VAL A 108 7.06 4.36 -4.58
N ALA A 109 7.17 4.25 -3.25
CA ALA A 109 6.18 3.60 -2.41
C ALA A 109 4.81 4.28 -2.49
N PHE A 110 4.78 5.62 -2.57
CA PHE A 110 3.56 6.38 -2.75
C PHE A 110 2.90 6.09 -4.11
N LEU A 111 3.67 6.13 -5.21
CA LEU A 111 3.14 5.85 -6.55
C LEU A 111 2.66 4.40 -6.69
N LEU A 112 3.44 3.44 -6.19
CA LEU A 112 3.05 2.02 -6.20
C LEU A 112 1.76 1.80 -5.37
N GLY A 113 1.69 2.38 -4.17
CA GLY A 113 0.48 2.31 -3.34
C GLY A 113 -0.73 2.96 -4.00
N ALA A 114 -0.55 4.11 -4.67
CA ALA A 114 -1.63 4.78 -5.41
C ALA A 114 -2.14 3.93 -6.58
N ILE A 115 -1.23 3.31 -7.36
CA ILE A 115 -1.60 2.42 -8.47
C ILE A 115 -2.35 1.20 -7.94
N ALA A 116 -1.87 0.57 -6.86
CA ALA A 116 -2.50 -0.60 -6.25
C ALA A 116 -3.95 -0.35 -5.82
N ILE A 117 -4.28 0.89 -5.43
CA ILE A 117 -5.61 1.26 -4.94
C ILE A 117 -6.51 1.78 -6.08
N GLN A 118 -5.98 2.60 -6.99
CA GLN A 118 -6.80 3.32 -7.99
C GLN A 118 -6.98 2.55 -9.30
N HIS A 119 -5.97 1.77 -9.73
CA HIS A 119 -6.05 1.02 -10.97
C HIS A 119 -7.20 0.01 -11.00
N PRO A 120 -7.45 -0.79 -9.94
CA PRO A 120 -8.53 -1.77 -9.94
C PRO A 120 -9.91 -1.14 -10.05
N PHE A 121 -10.10 0.03 -9.42
CA PHE A 121 -11.32 0.81 -9.55
C PHE A 121 -11.51 1.26 -11.00
N ASN A 122 -10.53 1.94 -11.58
CA ASN A 122 -10.63 2.46 -12.94
C ASN A 122 -10.79 1.35 -14.00
N ALA A 123 -10.12 0.21 -13.83
CA ALA A 123 -10.16 -0.91 -14.76
C ALA A 123 -11.45 -1.77 -14.66
N CYS A 124 -12.13 -1.74 -13.51
CA CYS A 124 -13.36 -2.50 -13.30
C CYS A 124 -14.64 -1.68 -13.43
N LEU A 125 -14.55 -0.35 -13.48
CA LEU A 125 -15.70 0.54 -13.73
C LEU A 125 -16.27 0.31 -15.13
N GLY A 126 -17.49 -0.22 -15.19
CA GLY A 126 -18.22 -0.41 -16.43
C GLY A 126 -19.54 -1.15 -16.24
N PRO A 127 -20.33 -1.32 -17.32
CA PRO A 127 -21.68 -1.91 -17.27
C PRO A 127 -21.75 -3.36 -16.78
N GLY A 128 -20.60 -4.05 -16.70
CA GLY A 128 -20.46 -5.41 -16.17
C GLY A 128 -19.69 -5.47 -14.84
N TRP A 129 -19.81 -4.45 -13.99
CA TRP A 129 -19.11 -4.39 -12.71
C TRP A 129 -19.52 -5.54 -11.78
N LYS A 130 -18.51 -6.26 -11.27
CA LYS A 130 -18.65 -7.29 -10.25
C LYS A 130 -17.56 -7.08 -9.20
N GLN A 131 -17.97 -6.97 -7.94
CA GLN A 131 -17.07 -6.72 -6.81
C GLN A 131 -15.94 -7.77 -6.71
N ASP A 132 -16.24 -9.04 -6.98
CA ASP A 132 -15.25 -10.13 -6.93
C ASP A 132 -14.07 -9.89 -7.87
N ARG A 133 -14.35 -9.41 -9.09
CA ARG A 133 -13.32 -9.16 -10.11
C ARG A 133 -12.45 -7.97 -9.70
N MET A 134 -13.08 -6.91 -9.18
CA MET A 134 -12.38 -5.74 -8.67
C MET A 134 -11.47 -6.09 -7.47
N LEU A 135 -11.95 -6.93 -6.56
CA LEU A 135 -11.16 -7.34 -5.40
C LEU A 135 -9.94 -8.18 -5.81
N MET A 136 -10.11 -9.11 -6.76
CA MET A 136 -8.99 -9.90 -7.29
C MET A 136 -7.97 -9.06 -8.05
N LEU A 137 -8.43 -8.08 -8.85
CA LEU A 137 -7.53 -7.13 -9.51
C LEU A 137 -6.80 -6.22 -8.50
N SER A 138 -7.46 -5.84 -7.42
CA SER A 138 -6.84 -5.07 -6.33
C SER A 138 -5.74 -5.86 -5.64
N ALA A 139 -6.00 -7.14 -5.37
CA ALA A 139 -4.98 -8.03 -4.82
C ALA A 139 -3.80 -8.22 -5.80
N GLU A 140 -4.08 -8.41 -7.09
CA GLU A 140 -3.06 -8.53 -8.14
C GLU A 140 -2.16 -7.30 -8.21
N CYS A 141 -2.73 -6.09 -8.31
CA CYS A 141 -1.96 -4.84 -8.37
C CYS A 141 -1.19 -4.57 -7.05
N GLY A 142 -1.76 -4.98 -5.91
CA GLY A 142 -1.10 -4.95 -4.61
C GLY A 142 0.13 -5.86 -4.57
N PHE A 143 0.02 -7.11 -5.00
CA PHE A 143 1.15 -8.04 -5.04
C PHE A 143 2.18 -7.65 -6.11
N LEU A 144 1.77 -7.06 -7.22
CA LEU A 144 2.69 -6.51 -8.22
C LEU A 144 3.53 -5.35 -7.63
N SER A 145 2.89 -4.47 -6.84
CA SER A 145 3.58 -3.43 -6.07
C SER A 145 4.50 -4.01 -5.01
N MET A 146 4.12 -5.15 -4.40
CA MET A 146 4.97 -5.86 -3.46
C MET A 146 6.22 -6.47 -4.12
N ILE A 147 6.15 -6.93 -5.36
CA ILE A 147 7.33 -7.44 -6.10
C ILE A 147 8.37 -6.32 -6.25
N ALA A 148 7.95 -5.13 -6.67
CA ALA A 148 8.85 -3.98 -6.82
C ALA A 148 9.50 -3.59 -5.48
N ALA A 149 8.70 -3.51 -4.42
CA ALA A 149 9.18 -3.22 -3.07
C ALA A 149 10.12 -4.31 -2.51
N ALA A 150 9.89 -5.58 -2.85
CA ALA A 150 10.77 -6.68 -2.44
C ALA A 150 12.12 -6.64 -3.17
N VAL A 151 12.16 -6.21 -4.44
CA VAL A 151 13.43 -6.00 -5.15
C VAL A 151 14.22 -4.85 -4.49
N MET A 152 13.55 -3.77 -4.09
CA MET A 152 14.19 -2.66 -3.39
C MET A 152 14.70 -3.05 -2.00
N SER A 153 14.03 -3.97 -1.30
CA SER A 153 14.41 -4.38 0.06
C SER A 153 15.75 -5.11 0.12
N PHE A 154 16.25 -5.69 -0.98
CA PHE A 154 17.60 -6.29 -1.03
C PHE A 154 18.72 -5.29 -0.71
N ALA A 155 18.50 -3.99 -0.95
CA ALA A 155 19.47 -2.95 -0.64
C ALA A 155 19.46 -2.52 0.84
N MET A 156 18.42 -2.88 1.60
CA MET A 156 18.14 -2.32 2.93
C MET A 156 18.03 -3.38 4.03
N VAL A 157 17.62 -4.61 3.68
CA VAL A 157 17.37 -5.71 4.61
C VAL A 157 18.26 -6.90 4.23
N ASN A 158 18.41 -7.87 5.15
CA ASN A 158 19.10 -9.13 4.86
C ASN A 158 18.51 -9.80 3.61
N ALA A 159 19.38 -10.26 2.71
CA ALA A 159 19.05 -10.94 1.47
C ALA A 159 18.08 -12.13 1.66
N ILE A 160 18.17 -12.87 2.77
CA ILE A 160 17.24 -13.98 3.05
C ILE A 160 15.82 -13.46 3.28
N SER A 161 15.67 -12.39 4.07
CA SER A 161 14.36 -11.77 4.34
C SER A 161 13.76 -11.16 3.07
N ALA A 162 14.57 -10.45 2.28
CA ALA A 162 14.15 -9.89 1.00
C ALA A 162 13.71 -10.98 0.01
N LEU A 163 14.44 -12.10 -0.05
CA LEU A 163 14.11 -13.24 -0.89
C LEU A 163 12.78 -13.89 -0.48
N ILE A 164 12.51 -14.03 0.81
CA ILE A 164 11.23 -14.55 1.31
C ILE A 164 10.08 -13.63 0.86
N SER A 165 10.22 -12.31 1.04
CA SER A 165 9.22 -11.34 0.60
C SER A 165 8.96 -11.41 -0.90
N LEU A 166 10.02 -11.60 -1.71
CA LEU A 166 9.91 -11.72 -3.17
C LEU A 166 9.16 -13.01 -3.58
N ILE A 167 9.49 -14.15 -2.97
CA ILE A 167 8.85 -15.43 -3.25
C ILE A 167 7.35 -15.37 -2.92
N VAL A 168 7.01 -14.83 -1.74
CA VAL A 168 5.61 -14.67 -1.32
C VAL A 168 4.86 -13.76 -2.29
N ALA A 169 5.45 -12.61 -2.66
CA ALA A 169 4.83 -11.69 -3.60
C ALA A 169 4.57 -12.34 -4.97
N LEU A 170 5.52 -13.12 -5.50
CA LEU A 170 5.37 -13.82 -6.78
C LEU A 170 4.28 -14.89 -6.75
N ILE A 171 4.22 -15.70 -5.70
CA ILE A 171 3.21 -16.77 -5.56
C ILE A 171 1.82 -16.16 -5.46
N CYS A 172 1.64 -15.16 -4.58
CA CYS A 172 0.37 -14.49 -4.37
C CYS A 172 -0.08 -13.71 -5.62
N TRP A 173 0.85 -13.05 -6.32
CA TRP A 173 0.57 -12.41 -7.60
C TRP A 173 0.11 -13.43 -8.65
N GLY A 174 0.82 -14.55 -8.82
CA GLY A 174 0.45 -15.58 -9.79
C GLY A 174 -0.95 -16.18 -9.52
N TYR A 175 -1.29 -16.41 -8.24
CA TYR A 175 -2.62 -16.88 -7.85
C TYR A 175 -3.71 -15.85 -8.17
N THR A 176 -3.51 -14.60 -7.75
CA THR A 176 -4.52 -13.53 -7.93
C THR A 176 -4.70 -13.17 -9.40
N TYR A 177 -3.63 -13.14 -10.18
CA TYR A 177 -3.68 -12.97 -11.63
C TYR A 177 -4.49 -14.09 -12.31
N TYR A 178 -4.23 -15.36 -11.95
CA TYR A 178 -4.98 -16.49 -12.50
C TYR A 178 -6.47 -16.40 -12.17
N GLN A 179 -6.83 -16.09 -10.91
CA GLN A 179 -8.21 -15.89 -10.50
C GLN A 179 -8.88 -14.73 -11.24
N TYR A 180 -8.17 -13.61 -11.40
CA TYR A 180 -8.68 -12.47 -12.15
C TYR A 180 -9.01 -12.84 -13.61
N ILE A 181 -8.14 -13.61 -14.28
CA ILE A 181 -8.40 -14.08 -15.65
C ILE A 181 -9.59 -15.04 -15.72
N LEU A 182 -9.76 -15.94 -14.75
CA LEU A 182 -10.91 -16.83 -14.68
C LEU A 182 -12.23 -16.05 -14.53
N LEU A 183 -12.27 -15.10 -13.60
CA LEU A 183 -13.44 -14.24 -13.39
C LEU A 183 -13.72 -13.37 -14.61
N SER A 184 -12.68 -12.86 -15.27
CA SER A 184 -12.82 -12.09 -16.51
C SER A 184 -13.40 -12.93 -17.65
N LYS A 185 -12.99 -14.19 -17.78
CA LYS A 185 -13.55 -15.12 -18.78
C LYS A 185 -15.01 -15.48 -18.49
N ARG A 186 -15.36 -15.71 -17.21
CA ARG A 186 -16.75 -15.91 -16.76
C ARG A 186 -17.62 -14.74 -17.20
N ASP A 187 -17.16 -13.53 -16.93
CA ASP A 187 -17.93 -12.32 -17.20
C ASP A 187 -17.99 -12.03 -18.71
N ALA A 188 -16.92 -12.29 -19.47
CA ALA A 188 -16.91 -12.14 -20.93
C ALA A 188 -17.88 -13.10 -21.64
N PHE A 189 -18.05 -14.34 -21.14
CA PHE A 189 -19.01 -15.31 -21.68
C PHE A 189 -20.47 -14.81 -21.57
N ALA A 190 -20.79 -14.00 -20.57
CA ALA A 190 -22.13 -13.43 -20.40
C ALA A 190 -22.47 -12.31 -21.42
N TRP A 191 -21.48 -11.80 -22.17
CA TRP A 191 -21.63 -10.72 -23.15
C TRP A 191 -21.75 -11.19 -24.60
N LEU A 192 -21.80 -12.51 -24.85
CA LEU A 192 -21.84 -13.07 -26.21
C LEU A 192 -23.08 -12.64 -27.03
N ASP A 193 -24.13 -12.14 -26.36
CA ASP A 193 -25.42 -11.73 -26.97
C ASP A 193 -25.68 -10.21 -26.96
N THR A 194 -24.68 -9.34 -26.75
CA THR A 194 -24.87 -7.86 -26.70
C THR A 194 -26.17 -7.47 -25.99
N LYS A 195 -26.34 -7.95 -24.76
CA LYS A 195 -27.48 -7.49 -23.96
C LYS A 195 -27.37 -5.96 -23.87
N PRO A 196 -28.47 -5.21 -24.05
CA PRO A 196 -28.45 -3.77 -23.85
C PRO A 196 -27.82 -3.49 -22.49
N ILE A 197 -27.07 -2.39 -22.39
CA ILE A 197 -26.58 -1.87 -21.11
C ILE A 197 -27.75 -1.99 -20.13
N PRO A 198 -27.61 -2.70 -19.00
CA PRO A 198 -28.70 -2.77 -18.05
C PRO A 198 -29.05 -1.34 -17.66
N ASP A 199 -30.22 -0.88 -18.09
CA ASP A 199 -30.75 0.41 -17.69
C ASP A 199 -30.82 0.37 -16.16
N MET A 200 -30.09 1.30 -15.54
CA MET A 200 -30.07 1.43 -14.10
C MET A 200 -31.43 1.93 -13.64
N GLU A 201 -32.26 1.04 -13.14
CA GLU A 201 -33.11 1.31 -11.98
C GLU A 201 -33.04 0.10 -11.05
N GLY A 202 -31.99 0.07 -10.24
CA GLY A 202 -31.86 -0.82 -9.08
C GLY A 202 -31.63 0.03 -7.85
N HIS A 203 -32.70 0.22 -7.08
CA HIS A 203 -32.72 0.84 -5.75
C HIS A 203 -31.70 0.22 -4.79
#